data_AF-A0A0E9M1M1-F1
#
_entry.id   AF-A0A0E9M1M1-F1
#
_cell.length_a   1.000
_cell.length_b   1.000
_cell.length_c   1.000
_cell.angle_alpha   90.00
_cell.angle_beta   90.00
_cell.angle_gamma   90.00
#
_symmetry.space_group_name_H-M   'P 1'
#
loop_
_entity.id
_entity.type
_entity.pdbx_description
1 polymer ?
#
loop_
_entity_poly.entity_id
_entity_poly.type
_entity_poly.pdbx_seq_one_letter_code
_entity_poly.pdbx_strand_id
1 'polypeptide(L)'
;MKRLFTLPFILVMVLSGCGSDIETISVQRTGIFTFQVEGEDEIWRSTRFNFYPGQSVVREFTDETTVSVLFRRYYLVFEGSSPQGDDFELSVTLDIGDEQDMRHVYTKEYHRRKGGLHQMSMILTESSGSEKVYRMAELCPEGADDAFFEIDRQNTEEELIAGTLAASLCFEDAETGQLQLMNAQFKDIEY
;
A
#
# COMPACT_ATOMS: atom_id res chain seq x y z
N MET A 1 31.14 67.67 56.72
CA MET A 1 31.14 66.22 56.97
C MET A 1 30.21 65.56 55.98
N LYS A 2 30.70 64.51 55.33
CA LYS A 2 30.04 63.69 54.31
C LYS A 2 28.79 63.02 54.86
N ARG A 3 27.68 63.01 54.12
CA ARG A 3 26.82 61.83 53.96
C ARG A 3 26.31 61.76 52.52
N LEU A 4 27.02 60.94 51.77
CA LEU A 4 26.61 60.27 50.56
C LEU A 4 25.42 59.36 50.93
N PHE A 5 24.26 59.50 50.28
CA PHE A 5 23.26 58.44 50.27
C PHE A 5 22.96 58.13 48.81
N THR A 6 23.59 57.05 48.37
CA THR A 6 23.43 56.34 47.11
C THR A 6 21.98 55.87 46.95
N LEU A 7 21.33 56.28 45.87
CA LEU A 7 20.08 55.68 45.37
C LEU A 7 20.35 54.22 44.99
N PRO A 8 19.56 53.23 45.45
CA PRO A 8 19.66 51.88 44.94
C PRO A 8 18.99 51.80 43.57
N PHE A 9 19.81 51.49 42.58
CA PHE A 9 19.47 51.00 41.25
C PHE A 9 18.83 49.61 41.41
N ILE A 10 17.52 49.47 41.21
CA ILE A 10 16.86 48.15 41.19
C ILE A 10 16.14 47.98 39.84
N LEU A 11 16.90 47.38 38.93
CA LEU A 11 16.56 46.29 38.02
C LEU A 11 15.08 46.19 37.57
N VAL A 12 14.81 46.70 36.36
CA VAL A 12 13.65 46.32 35.56
C VAL A 12 13.87 44.86 35.11
N MET A 13 13.22 43.90 35.77
CA MET A 13 13.06 42.55 35.24
C MET A 13 12.13 42.64 34.03
N VAL A 14 12.72 42.58 32.84
CA VAL A 14 12.01 42.24 31.61
C VAL A 14 11.57 40.79 31.77
N LEU A 15 10.27 40.56 31.98
CA LEU A 15 9.65 39.25 31.83
C LEU A 15 9.70 38.90 30.33
N SER A 16 10.85 38.38 29.88
CA SER A 16 10.97 37.72 28.59
C SER A 16 10.02 36.53 28.58
N GLY A 17 9.16 36.51 27.56
CA GLY A 17 8.03 35.60 27.42
C GLY A 17 8.42 34.13 27.57
N CYS A 18 7.44 33.37 28.02
CA CYS A 18 7.42 31.92 28.00
C CYS A 18 7.52 31.47 26.52
N GLY A 19 8.75 31.32 26.02
CA GLY A 19 9.04 30.56 24.82
C GLY A 19 8.65 29.12 25.12
N SER A 20 7.41 28.78 24.80
CA SER A 20 7.05 27.37 24.66
C SER A 20 7.55 26.98 23.28
N ASP A 21 8.82 26.59 23.21
CA ASP A 21 9.30 25.75 22.12
C ASP A 21 8.49 24.45 22.22
N ILE A 22 7.39 24.41 21.47
CA ILE A 22 6.61 23.19 21.28
C ILE A 22 7.48 22.32 20.36
N GLU A 23 8.29 21.45 20.98
CA GLU A 23 8.94 20.35 20.29
C GLU A 23 7.85 19.51 19.64
N THR A 24 7.66 19.72 18.33
CA THR A 24 6.73 18.92 17.54
C THR A 24 7.41 17.60 17.25
N ILE A 25 7.09 16.56 18.02
CA ILE A 25 7.53 15.20 17.74
C ILE A 25 6.74 14.69 16.53
N SER A 26 7.34 14.75 15.34
CA SER A 26 6.79 14.10 14.14
C SER A 26 7.16 12.61 14.18
N VAL A 27 6.16 11.73 14.31
CA VAL A 27 6.36 10.29 14.15
C VAL A 27 6.22 9.98 12.66
N GLN A 28 7.34 9.65 11.99
CA GLN A 28 7.30 9.21 10.61
C GLN A 28 6.86 7.75 10.56
N ARG A 29 5.66 7.51 10.03
CA ARG A 29 5.15 6.15 9.78
C ARG A 29 5.82 5.60 8.53
N THR A 30 6.26 4.35 8.57
CA THR A 30 6.81 3.65 7.41
C THR A 30 5.81 2.59 6.98
N GLY A 31 5.33 2.71 5.74
CA GLY A 31 4.45 1.70 5.16
C GLY A 31 5.10 0.33 5.15
N ILE A 32 4.30 -0.70 5.39
CA ILE A 32 4.75 -2.07 5.50
C ILE A 32 3.77 -2.99 4.77
N PHE A 33 4.34 -3.96 4.05
CA PHE A 33 3.63 -5.09 3.50
C PHE A 33 4.28 -6.39 3.98
N THR A 34 3.46 -7.37 4.37
CA THR A 34 3.91 -8.69 4.78
C THR A 34 2.99 -9.76 4.22
N PHE A 35 3.52 -10.93 3.89
CA PHE A 35 2.75 -12.09 3.46
C PHE A 35 3.50 -13.38 3.77
N GLN A 36 2.83 -14.52 3.61
CA GLN A 36 3.42 -15.85 3.63
C GLN A 36 3.12 -16.56 2.30
N VAL A 37 3.98 -17.49 1.90
CA VAL A 37 3.72 -18.38 0.77
C VAL A 37 3.17 -19.70 1.31
N GLU A 38 2.13 -20.25 0.68
CA GLU A 38 1.61 -21.57 1.09
C GLU A 38 2.72 -22.63 1.09
N GLY A 39 2.80 -23.40 2.18
CA GLY A 39 3.85 -24.41 2.36
C GLY A 39 5.13 -23.87 3.00
N GLU A 40 5.23 -22.56 3.24
CA GLU A 40 6.32 -21.91 3.97
C GLU A 40 5.82 -21.28 5.28
N ASP A 41 6.58 -21.44 6.36
CA ASP A 41 6.27 -20.80 7.65
C ASP A 41 6.79 -19.35 7.73
N GLU A 42 7.59 -18.96 6.74
CA GLU A 42 8.37 -17.73 6.73
C GLU A 42 7.55 -16.51 6.28
N ILE A 43 7.78 -15.35 6.92
CA ILE A 43 7.10 -14.10 6.59
C ILE A 43 7.98 -13.26 5.69
N TRP A 44 7.47 -13.01 4.49
CA TRP A 44 8.06 -12.12 3.49
C TRP A 44 7.66 -10.69 3.82
N ARG A 45 8.57 -9.72 3.61
CA ARG A 45 8.35 -8.33 4.03
C ARG A 45 8.85 -7.33 3.00
N SER A 46 8.08 -6.26 2.82
CA SER A 46 8.45 -5.06 2.10
C SER A 46 8.19 -3.81 2.96
N THR A 47 9.08 -2.83 2.85
CA THR A 47 8.88 -1.45 3.32
C THR A 47 9.08 -0.43 2.20
N ARG A 48 9.20 -0.92 0.96
CA ARG A 48 9.36 -0.11 -0.25
C ARG A 48 8.16 -0.34 -1.12
N PHE A 49 7.42 0.72 -1.39
CA PHE A 49 6.25 0.65 -2.23
C PHE A 49 6.14 1.89 -3.09
N ASN A 50 5.43 1.75 -4.20
CA ASN A 50 4.99 2.86 -5.02
C ASN A 50 3.52 2.64 -5.32
N PHE A 51 2.68 3.62 -4.95
CA PHE A 51 1.27 3.63 -5.32
C PHE A 51 0.99 4.88 -6.13
N TYR A 52 0.47 4.72 -7.34
CA TYR A 52 0.29 5.88 -8.22
C TYR A 52 -0.87 5.70 -9.21
N PRO A 53 -1.51 6.82 -9.60
CA PRO A 53 -2.59 6.78 -10.57
C PRO A 53 -2.04 6.57 -11.99
N GLY A 54 -2.70 5.68 -12.72
CA GLY A 54 -2.47 5.33 -14.11
C GLY A 54 -3.42 6.04 -15.08
N GLN A 55 -3.82 5.32 -16.12
CA GLN A 55 -4.78 5.79 -17.13
C GLN A 55 -6.23 5.65 -16.69
N SER A 56 -7.15 6.41 -17.29
CA SER A 56 -8.59 6.15 -17.15
C SER A 56 -9.01 4.97 -18.02
N VAL A 57 -9.92 4.13 -17.51
CA VAL A 57 -10.37 2.89 -18.16
C VAL A 57 -11.88 2.87 -18.21
N VAL A 58 -12.45 2.55 -19.38
CA VAL A 58 -13.89 2.36 -19.55
C VAL A 58 -14.21 0.87 -19.41
N ARG A 59 -15.21 0.55 -18.61
CA ARG A 59 -15.75 -0.81 -18.49
C ARG A 59 -17.20 -0.85 -18.92
N GLU A 60 -17.50 -1.82 -19.78
CA GLU A 60 -18.86 -2.15 -20.20
C GLU A 60 -19.36 -3.31 -19.33
N PHE A 61 -20.59 -3.19 -18.84
CA PHE A 61 -21.23 -4.25 -18.09
C PHE A 61 -22.19 -5.00 -19.02
N THR A 62 -22.34 -6.31 -18.81
CA THR A 62 -23.12 -7.19 -19.69
C THR A 62 -24.63 -6.94 -19.66
N ASP A 63 -25.14 -6.16 -18.71
CA ASP A 63 -26.57 -5.79 -18.73
C ASP A 63 -26.80 -4.60 -19.66
N GLU A 64 -27.80 -4.73 -20.54
CA GLU A 64 -28.15 -3.73 -21.56
C GLU A 64 -28.67 -2.40 -20.97
N THR A 65 -28.87 -2.32 -19.66
CA THR A 65 -29.41 -1.14 -18.96
C THR A 65 -28.33 -0.31 -18.27
N THR A 66 -27.10 -0.81 -18.20
CA THR A 66 -26.01 -0.18 -17.47
C THR A 66 -25.07 0.52 -18.44
N VAL A 67 -25.03 1.84 -18.31
CA VAL A 67 -24.09 2.69 -19.05
C VAL A 67 -22.66 2.28 -18.74
N SER A 68 -21.77 2.36 -19.75
CA SER A 68 -20.34 2.17 -19.54
C SER A 68 -19.82 3.08 -18.42
N VAL A 69 -19.00 2.54 -17.53
CA VAL A 69 -18.47 3.28 -16.37
C VAL A 69 -17.00 3.58 -16.57
N LEU A 70 -16.60 4.80 -16.24
CA LEU A 70 -15.20 5.23 -16.22
C LEU A 70 -14.59 4.97 -14.84
N PHE A 71 -13.45 4.30 -14.82
CA PHE A 71 -12.61 4.09 -13.63
C PHE A 71 -11.25 4.73 -13.83
N ARG A 72 -10.53 5.02 -12.73
CA ARG A 72 -9.11 5.36 -12.76
C ARG A 72 -8.30 4.12 -12.43
N ARG A 73 -7.36 3.73 -13.29
CA ARG A 73 -6.41 2.67 -12.97
C ARG A 73 -5.39 3.17 -11.96
N TYR A 74 -5.02 2.32 -11.02
CA TYR A 74 -3.95 2.54 -10.06
C TYR A 74 -2.99 1.36 -10.08
N TYR A 75 -1.71 1.67 -9.86
CA TYR A 75 -0.63 0.68 -9.81
C TYR A 75 0.03 0.76 -8.44
N LEU A 76 0.03 -0.37 -7.74
CA LEU A 76 0.71 -0.55 -6.46
C LEU A 76 1.81 -1.59 -6.63
N VAL A 77 3.04 -1.22 -6.34
CA VAL A 77 4.21 -2.11 -6.43
C VAL A 77 4.86 -2.19 -5.07
N PHE A 78 5.09 -3.40 -4.57
CA PHE A 78 5.87 -3.68 -3.36
C PHE A 78 7.19 -4.33 -3.72
N GLU A 79 8.28 -3.82 -3.18
CA GLU A 79 9.62 -4.39 -3.35
C GLU A 79 10.15 -4.86 -1.99
N GLY A 80 10.61 -6.10 -1.89
CA GLY A 80 11.10 -6.66 -0.64
C GLY A 80 11.98 -7.86 -0.84
N SER A 81 12.22 -8.59 0.24
CA SER A 81 13.00 -9.83 0.21
C SER A 81 12.35 -10.90 1.10
N SER A 82 12.55 -12.16 0.73
CA SER A 82 12.24 -13.33 1.54
C SER A 82 13.22 -13.44 2.70
N PRO A 83 12.89 -14.20 3.77
CA PRO A 83 13.85 -14.46 4.85
C PRO A 83 15.10 -15.24 4.40
N GLN A 84 15.04 -15.93 3.27
CA GLN A 84 16.15 -16.68 2.66
C GLN A 84 17.05 -15.79 1.79
N GLY A 85 16.64 -14.55 1.54
CA GLY A 85 17.42 -13.56 0.78
C GLY A 85 17.09 -13.51 -0.72
N ASP A 86 15.95 -14.06 -1.14
CA ASP A 86 15.43 -13.86 -2.49
C ASP A 86 14.69 -12.53 -2.56
N ASP A 87 14.85 -11.76 -3.62
CA ASP A 87 14.16 -10.49 -3.80
C ASP A 87 12.82 -10.70 -4.51
N PHE A 88 11.83 -9.90 -4.15
CA PHE A 88 10.53 -9.91 -4.83
C PHE A 88 10.05 -8.52 -5.21
N GLU A 89 9.32 -8.47 -6.32
CA GLU A 89 8.48 -7.34 -6.74
C GLU A 89 7.04 -7.84 -6.91
N LEU A 90 6.12 -7.40 -6.06
CA LEU A 90 4.68 -7.70 -6.18
C LEU A 90 3.96 -6.48 -6.76
N SER A 91 3.38 -6.62 -7.94
CA SER A 91 2.58 -5.59 -8.59
C SER A 91 1.09 -5.92 -8.48
N VAL A 92 0.28 -4.94 -8.07
CA VAL A 92 -1.18 -4.99 -8.00
C VAL A 92 -1.72 -3.85 -8.85
N THR A 93 -2.65 -4.15 -9.76
CA THR A 93 -3.34 -3.16 -10.58
C THR A 93 -4.82 -3.15 -10.24
N LEU A 94 -5.32 -2.01 -9.81
CA LEU A 94 -6.71 -1.79 -9.43
C LEU A 94 -7.35 -0.79 -10.39
N ASP A 95 -8.62 -0.95 -10.70
CA ASP A 95 -9.41 0.12 -11.29
C ASP A 95 -10.35 0.64 -10.19
N ILE A 96 -10.29 1.93 -9.88
CA ILE A 96 -10.98 2.58 -8.75
C ILE A 96 -11.99 3.60 -9.29
N GLY A 97 -13.22 3.58 -8.73
CA GLY A 97 -14.31 4.47 -9.15
C GLY A 97 -14.35 5.82 -8.44
N ASP A 98 -13.89 5.87 -7.19
CA ASP A 98 -13.86 7.08 -6.37
C ASP A 98 -12.61 7.08 -5.49
N GLU A 99 -11.67 7.97 -5.81
CA GLU A 99 -10.38 8.10 -5.12
C GLU A 99 -10.55 8.64 -3.69
N GLN A 100 -11.66 9.33 -3.41
CA GLN A 100 -11.95 9.86 -2.07
C GLN A 100 -12.52 8.77 -1.14
N ASP A 101 -12.92 7.62 -1.68
CA ASP A 101 -13.40 6.46 -0.90
C ASP A 101 -13.02 5.15 -1.60
N MET A 102 -11.74 4.82 -1.53
CA MET A 102 -11.12 3.61 -2.09
C MET A 102 -11.44 2.36 -1.26
N ARG A 103 -12.07 2.48 -0.09
CA ARG A 103 -12.42 1.32 0.75
C ARG A 103 -13.38 0.39 0.02
N HIS A 104 -12.90 -0.81 -0.28
CA HIS A 104 -13.65 -1.85 -0.96
C HIS A 104 -12.86 -3.17 -0.97
N VAL A 105 -13.55 -4.27 -1.24
CA VAL A 105 -12.92 -5.53 -1.64
C VAL A 105 -12.90 -5.57 -3.17
N TYR A 106 -11.72 -5.39 -3.75
CA TYR A 106 -11.50 -5.45 -5.19
C TYR A 106 -11.24 -6.90 -5.60
N THR A 107 -12.11 -7.43 -6.45
CA THR A 107 -11.99 -8.77 -7.04
C THR A 107 -12.03 -8.65 -8.56
N LYS A 108 -11.85 -9.77 -9.28
CA LYS A 108 -12.00 -9.79 -10.74
C LYS A 108 -13.42 -9.44 -11.21
N GLU A 109 -14.42 -9.60 -10.34
CA GLU A 109 -15.81 -9.22 -10.62
C GLU A 109 -16.02 -7.74 -10.30
N TYR A 110 -16.00 -6.90 -11.34
CA TYR A 110 -16.05 -5.45 -11.15
C TYR A 110 -17.35 -4.99 -10.50
N HIS A 111 -17.22 -4.22 -9.42
CA HIS A 111 -18.33 -3.49 -8.85
C HIS A 111 -18.58 -2.18 -9.62
N ARG A 112 -19.82 -1.94 -10.03
CA ARG A 112 -20.21 -0.82 -10.92
C ARG A 112 -19.80 0.57 -10.45
N ARG A 113 -19.64 0.79 -9.15
CA ARG A 113 -19.27 2.10 -8.59
C ARG A 113 -17.89 2.14 -7.96
N LYS A 114 -17.35 0.99 -7.60
CA LYS A 114 -16.12 0.91 -6.81
C LYS A 114 -14.94 0.45 -7.66
N GLY A 115 -15.19 -0.37 -8.68
CA GLY A 115 -14.20 -0.87 -9.62
C GLY A 115 -13.84 -2.33 -9.33
N GLY A 116 -12.61 -2.72 -9.61
CA GLY A 116 -12.20 -4.12 -9.50
C GLY A 116 -10.68 -4.32 -9.54
N LEU A 117 -10.27 -5.53 -9.22
CA LEU A 117 -8.89 -5.99 -9.33
C LEU A 117 -8.63 -6.33 -10.81
N HIS A 118 -7.73 -5.57 -11.44
CA HIS A 118 -7.39 -5.80 -12.84
C HIS A 118 -6.36 -6.92 -13.00
N GLN A 119 -5.28 -6.87 -12.21
CA GLN A 119 -4.17 -7.81 -12.30
C GLN A 119 -3.38 -7.84 -11.00
N MET A 120 -2.79 -8.99 -10.69
CA MET A 120 -1.70 -9.12 -9.72
C MET A 120 -0.56 -9.93 -10.37
N SER A 121 0.69 -9.61 -10.07
CA SER A 121 1.85 -10.37 -10.54
C SER A 121 3.00 -10.24 -9.57
N MET A 122 3.87 -11.25 -9.53
CA MET A 122 5.07 -11.22 -8.73
C MET A 122 6.28 -11.63 -9.55
N ILE A 123 7.35 -10.86 -9.49
CA ILE A 123 8.67 -11.26 -9.97
C ILE A 123 9.47 -11.69 -8.74
N LEU A 124 10.01 -12.91 -8.77
CA LEU A 124 10.89 -13.46 -7.76
C LEU A 124 12.30 -13.61 -8.34
N THR A 125 13.27 -12.92 -7.75
CA THR A 125 14.68 -13.04 -8.11
C THR A 125 15.37 -13.85 -7.03
N GLU A 126 15.66 -15.12 -7.34
CA GLU A 126 16.36 -15.99 -6.42
C GLU A 126 17.78 -15.49 -6.17
N SER A 127 18.32 -15.79 -4.99
CA SER A 127 19.71 -15.50 -4.61
C SER A 127 20.76 -16.08 -5.59
N SER A 128 20.38 -17.10 -6.36
CA SER A 128 21.16 -17.67 -7.46
C SER A 128 21.29 -16.74 -8.68
N GLY A 129 20.43 -15.73 -8.78
CA GLY A 129 20.28 -14.81 -9.90
C GLY A 129 19.22 -15.22 -10.93
N SER A 130 18.50 -16.35 -10.75
CA SER A 130 17.40 -16.71 -11.63
C SER A 130 16.12 -15.96 -11.29
N GLU A 131 15.43 -15.48 -12.32
CA GLU A 131 14.16 -14.77 -12.21
C GLU A 131 12.99 -15.71 -12.51
N LYS A 132 11.92 -15.61 -11.72
CA LYS A 132 10.65 -16.30 -11.92
C LYS A 132 9.51 -15.31 -11.92
N VAL A 133 8.68 -15.35 -12.94
CA VAL A 133 7.51 -14.47 -13.07
C VAL A 133 6.24 -15.25 -12.79
N TYR A 134 5.42 -14.73 -11.88
CA TYR A 134 4.12 -15.27 -11.51
C TYR A 134 3.02 -14.26 -11.82
N ARG A 135 1.88 -14.70 -12.36
CA ARG A 135 0.76 -13.81 -12.72
C ARG A 135 -0.58 -14.34 -12.23
N MET A 136 -1.47 -13.42 -11.87
CA MET A 136 -2.89 -13.68 -11.61
C MET A 136 -3.52 -14.18 -12.90
N ALA A 137 -4.23 -15.29 -12.78
CA ALA A 137 -4.47 -16.22 -13.86
C ALA A 137 -5.46 -15.76 -14.94
N GLU A 138 -4.97 -15.69 -16.17
CA GLU A 138 -5.62 -16.33 -17.34
C GLU A 138 -5.10 -17.77 -17.57
N LEU A 139 -4.01 -18.19 -16.91
CA LEU A 139 -3.32 -19.48 -17.12
C LEU A 139 -3.66 -20.61 -16.12
N CYS A 140 -4.37 -20.29 -15.02
CA CYS A 140 -4.84 -21.25 -14.00
C CYS A 140 -6.27 -20.90 -13.56
N PRO A 141 -7.30 -21.48 -14.20
CA PRO A 141 -8.70 -21.11 -13.98
C PRO A 141 -9.16 -21.25 -12.52
N GLU A 142 -8.60 -22.20 -11.77
CA GLU A 142 -8.99 -22.48 -10.38
C GLU A 142 -8.48 -21.44 -9.37
N GLY A 143 -7.42 -20.68 -9.68
CA GLY A 143 -6.83 -19.70 -8.74
C GLY A 143 -7.31 -18.24 -8.92
N ALA A 144 -7.98 -17.94 -10.03
CA ALA A 144 -8.38 -16.57 -10.37
C ALA A 144 -9.63 -16.09 -9.61
N ASP A 145 -10.52 -17.00 -9.21
CA ASP A 145 -11.75 -16.65 -8.49
C ASP A 145 -11.49 -16.17 -7.06
N ASP A 146 -10.42 -16.63 -6.43
CA ASP A 146 -10.13 -16.37 -5.02
C ASP A 146 -9.22 -15.14 -4.79
N ALA A 147 -8.73 -14.51 -5.86
CA ALA A 147 -7.86 -13.35 -5.76
C ALA A 147 -8.64 -12.09 -5.34
N PHE A 148 -8.17 -11.42 -4.29
CA PHE A 148 -8.73 -10.16 -3.83
C PHE A 148 -7.67 -9.20 -3.31
N PHE A 149 -8.03 -7.92 -3.36
CA PHE A 149 -7.31 -6.84 -2.69
C PHE A 149 -8.33 -6.01 -1.92
N GLU A 150 -8.23 -5.96 -0.60
CA GLU A 150 -9.14 -5.23 0.27
C GLU A 150 -8.47 -4.00 0.86
N ILE A 151 -9.11 -2.84 0.70
CA ILE A 151 -8.80 -1.63 1.48
C ILE A 151 -9.85 -1.53 2.58
N ASP A 152 -9.46 -1.85 3.82
CA ASP A 152 -10.36 -1.84 4.99
C ASP A 152 -10.35 -0.48 5.72
N ARG A 153 -9.25 0.26 5.61
CA ARG A 153 -9.03 1.55 6.27
C ARG A 153 -8.37 2.53 5.32
N GLN A 154 -8.85 3.77 5.39
CA GLN A 154 -8.36 4.89 4.61
C GLN A 154 -8.39 6.14 5.49
N ASN A 155 -7.28 6.87 5.54
CA ASN A 155 -7.19 8.20 6.10
C ASN A 155 -6.98 9.18 4.94
N THR A 156 -8.01 9.93 4.59
CA THR A 156 -7.97 10.89 3.48
C THR A 156 -7.16 12.15 3.79
N GLU A 157 -6.94 12.48 5.07
CA GLU A 157 -6.13 13.65 5.45
C GLU A 157 -4.63 13.36 5.36
N GLU A 158 -4.24 12.13 5.68
CA GLU A 158 -2.84 11.66 5.59
C GLU A 158 -2.53 10.94 4.27
N GLU A 159 -3.54 10.74 3.41
CA GLU A 159 -3.44 9.96 2.16
C GLU A 159 -2.90 8.55 2.41
N LEU A 160 -3.35 7.88 3.48
CA LEU A 160 -2.90 6.54 3.87
C LEU A 160 -4.00 5.48 3.74
N ILE A 161 -3.67 4.30 3.24
CA ILE A 161 -4.52 3.11 3.25
C ILE A 161 -3.89 1.93 4.02
N ALA A 162 -4.77 1.04 4.47
CA ALA A 162 -4.40 -0.26 5.02
C ALA A 162 -5.45 -1.31 4.63
N GLY A 163 -5.03 -2.57 4.67
CA GLY A 163 -5.91 -3.68 4.33
C GLY A 163 -5.16 -4.98 4.13
N THR A 164 -5.76 -5.86 3.32
CA THR A 164 -5.30 -7.24 3.13
C THR A 164 -5.41 -7.65 1.67
N LEU A 165 -4.68 -8.70 1.28
CA LEU A 165 -4.83 -9.32 -0.04
C LEU A 165 -4.61 -10.82 0.05
N ALA A 166 -5.10 -11.54 -0.95
CA ALA A 166 -4.71 -12.92 -1.21
C ALA A 166 -4.78 -13.18 -2.70
N ALA A 167 -3.91 -14.04 -3.21
CA ALA A 167 -3.94 -14.46 -4.60
C ALA A 167 -3.17 -15.77 -4.79
N SER A 168 -3.65 -16.57 -5.74
CA SER A 168 -2.91 -17.69 -6.31
C SER A 168 -2.31 -17.24 -7.63
N LEU A 169 -0.98 -17.10 -7.68
CA LEU A 169 -0.24 -16.66 -8.86
C LEU A 169 0.38 -17.86 -9.57
N CYS A 170 0.32 -17.88 -10.90
CA CYS A 170 0.86 -18.98 -11.70
C CYS A 170 2.14 -18.59 -12.41
N PHE A 171 3.10 -19.52 -12.42
CA PHE A 171 4.38 -19.37 -13.08
C PHE A 171 4.18 -19.23 -14.59
N GLU A 172 4.79 -18.21 -15.18
CA GLU A 172 4.57 -17.83 -16.59
C GLU A 172 4.98 -18.93 -17.59
N ASP A 173 6.02 -19.71 -17.25
CA ASP A 173 6.62 -20.71 -18.13
C ASP A 173 6.18 -22.17 -17.89
N ALA A 174 5.23 -22.43 -16.98
CA ALA A 174 4.73 -23.79 -16.75
C ALA A 174 3.23 -23.84 -16.38
N GLU A 175 2.50 -24.79 -16.98
CA GLU A 175 1.13 -25.14 -16.58
C GLU A 175 1.03 -25.62 -15.12
N THR A 176 2.17 -25.99 -14.52
CA THR A 176 2.27 -26.49 -13.15
C THR A 176 3.34 -25.71 -12.39
N GLY A 177 2.89 -24.73 -11.62
CA GLY A 177 3.72 -23.91 -10.74
C GLY A 177 2.85 -22.81 -10.16
N GLN A 178 2.43 -22.97 -8.92
CA GLN A 178 1.57 -22.01 -8.22
C GLN A 178 2.30 -21.45 -7.02
N LEU A 179 2.08 -20.16 -6.78
CA LEU A 179 2.54 -19.44 -5.61
C LEU A 179 1.32 -18.77 -4.97
N GLN A 180 0.91 -19.27 -3.81
CA GLN A 180 -0.24 -18.74 -3.09
C GLN A 180 0.23 -17.75 -2.02
N LEU A 181 -0.22 -16.50 -2.15
CA LEU A 181 0.01 -15.45 -1.17
C LEU A 181 -1.06 -15.54 -0.09
N MET A 182 -0.62 -15.86 1.13
CA MET A 182 -1.47 -16.00 2.30
C MET A 182 -1.16 -14.95 3.37
N ASN A 183 -2.16 -14.66 4.21
CA ASN A 183 -2.04 -13.75 5.35
C ASN A 183 -1.45 -12.38 4.98
N ALA A 184 -1.67 -11.92 3.75
CA ALA A 184 -1.03 -10.72 3.26
C ALA A 184 -1.70 -9.48 3.83
N GLN A 185 -0.91 -8.57 4.40
CA GLN A 185 -1.38 -7.35 5.06
C GLN A 185 -0.51 -6.17 4.64
N PHE A 186 -1.15 -5.03 4.37
CA PHE A 186 -0.46 -3.76 4.17
C PHE A 186 -0.99 -2.70 5.12
N LYS A 187 -0.10 -1.82 5.59
CA LYS A 187 -0.43 -0.71 6.49
C LYS A 187 0.39 0.52 6.14
N ASP A 188 -0.21 1.68 6.36
CA ASP A 188 0.41 2.99 6.17
C ASP A 188 0.99 3.17 4.75
N ILE A 189 0.23 2.74 3.73
CA ILE A 189 0.59 2.92 2.31
C ILE A 189 0.04 4.26 1.83
N GLU A 190 0.93 5.14 1.39
CA GLU A 190 0.59 6.44 0.79
C GLU A 190 -0.03 6.25 -0.61
N TYR A 191 -1.07 7.01 -0.97
CA TYR A 191 -1.85 6.85 -2.22
C TYR A 191 -2.17 8.11 -3.00
#